data_AF-A0A4R0D698-F1
#
_entry.id   AF-A0A4R0D698-F1
#
_cell.length_a   1.000
_cell.length_b   1.000
_cell.length_c   1.000
_cell.angle_alpha   90.00
_cell.angle_beta   90.00
_cell.angle_gamma   90.00
#
_symmetry.space_group_name_H-M   'P 1'
#
loop_
_entity.id
_entity.type
_entity.pdbx_description
1 polymer ?
#
loop_
_entity_poly.entity_id
_entity_poly.type
_entity_poly.pdbx_seq_one_letter_code
_entity_poly.pdbx_strand_id
1 'polypeptide(L)'
;MSEQQIEKEIQDKGLNAPRLTPNHIDSKIKAVDYILPRDVCKRDNGVEIFDAPLSLQTLTFCILTLENGFTVTGESACASPENFNEEIGKKIAYENARNKIWMLEGYLLKEKLYQAELDSKF
;
A
#
# COMPACT_ATOMS: atom_id res chain seq x y z
N MET A 1 0.30 18.87 -2.45
CA MET A 1 -0.52 18.67 -3.67
C MET A 1 -1.04 17.25 -3.64
N SER A 2 -2.32 17.02 -3.87
CA SER A 2 -2.89 15.66 -3.95
C SER A 2 -2.56 15.02 -5.30
N GLU A 3 -2.58 13.69 -5.37
CA GLU A 3 -2.37 12.97 -6.63
C GLU A 3 -3.36 13.40 -7.72
N GLN A 4 -4.60 13.75 -7.33
CA GLN A 4 -5.63 14.27 -8.23
C GLN A 4 -5.27 15.65 -8.82
N GLN A 5 -4.62 16.52 -8.04
CA GLN A 5 -4.13 17.81 -8.53
C GLN A 5 -3.01 17.62 -9.57
N ILE A 6 -2.10 16.69 -9.32
CA ILE A 6 -1.02 16.34 -10.25
C ILE A 6 -1.60 15.76 -11.55
N GLU A 7 -2.54 14.82 -11.46
CA GLU A 7 -3.19 14.24 -12.65
C GLU A 7 -3.92 15.31 -13.47
N LYS A 8 -4.60 16.26 -12.81
CA LYS A 8 -5.22 17.39 -13.49
C LYS A 8 -4.20 18.24 -14.24
N GLU A 9 -3.06 18.57 -13.61
CA GLU A 9 -2.00 19.34 -14.27
C GLU A 9 -1.40 18.61 -15.48
N ILE A 10 -1.25 17.29 -15.41
CA ILE A 10 -0.81 16.44 -16.54
C ILE A 10 -1.80 16.54 -17.70
N GLN A 11 -3.11 16.47 -17.41
CA GLN A 11 -4.16 16.64 -18.42
C GLN A 11 -4.17 18.04 -19.03
N ASP A 12 -4.08 19.09 -18.21
CA ASP A 12 -4.06 20.48 -18.66
C ASP A 12 -2.85 20.77 -19.58
N LYS A 13 -1.76 20.01 -19.42
CA LYS A 13 -0.57 20.06 -20.30
C LYS A 13 -0.66 19.17 -21.55
N GLY A 14 -1.75 18.43 -21.75
CA GLY A 14 -1.96 17.57 -22.93
C GLY A 14 -1.07 16.31 -22.97
N LEU A 15 -0.56 15.87 -21.82
CA LEU A 15 0.33 14.71 -21.72
C LEU A 15 -0.48 13.39 -21.74
N ASN A 16 -0.94 13.00 -22.93
CA ASN A 16 -1.95 11.97 -23.15
C ASN A 16 -1.41 10.56 -23.49
N ALA A 17 -0.12 10.31 -23.30
CA ALA A 17 0.43 8.96 -23.47
C ALA A 17 -0.25 7.96 -22.50
N PRO A 18 -0.28 6.64 -22.83
CA PRO A 18 -0.76 5.61 -21.91
C PRO A 18 -0.06 5.73 -20.56
N ARG A 19 -0.84 5.85 -19.48
CA ARG A 19 -0.34 6.06 -18.12
C ARG A 19 -1.33 5.51 -17.10
N LEU A 20 -0.85 5.42 -15.87
CA LEU A 20 -1.68 5.08 -14.72
C LEU A 20 -2.26 6.34 -14.09
N THR A 21 -3.40 6.19 -13.42
CA THR A 21 -4.06 7.27 -12.67
C THR A 21 -4.28 6.84 -11.23
N PRO A 22 -4.50 7.78 -10.29
CA PRO A 22 -4.83 7.44 -8.91
C PRO A 22 -6.02 6.48 -8.81
N ASN A 23 -7.08 6.73 -9.59
CA ASN A 23 -8.26 5.87 -9.64
C ASN A 23 -7.94 4.47 -10.15
N HIS A 24 -7.02 4.34 -11.12
CA HIS A 24 -6.56 3.03 -11.59
C HIS A 24 -5.87 2.27 -10.46
N ILE A 25 -4.96 2.91 -9.72
CA ILE A 25 -4.28 2.30 -8.57
C ILE A 25 -5.27 1.85 -7.50
N ASP A 26 -6.21 2.71 -7.15
CA ASP A 26 -7.25 2.41 -6.16
C ASP A 26 -8.15 1.25 -6.61
N SER A 27 -8.49 1.19 -7.90
CA SER A 27 -9.32 0.11 -8.46
C SER A 27 -8.67 -1.27 -8.37
N LYS A 28 -7.34 -1.36 -8.20
CA LYS A 28 -6.65 -2.65 -8.05
C LYS A 28 -6.81 -3.25 -6.68
N ILE A 29 -7.17 -2.46 -5.67
CA ILE A 29 -7.28 -2.94 -4.29
C ILE A 29 -8.64 -3.62 -4.11
N LYS A 30 -8.62 -4.93 -3.83
CA LYS A 30 -9.81 -5.74 -3.59
C LYS A 30 -10.18 -5.81 -2.10
N ALA A 31 -9.19 -5.88 -1.22
CA ALA A 31 -9.40 -5.95 0.22
C ALA A 31 -8.25 -5.31 0.99
N VAL A 32 -8.54 -4.88 2.21
CA VAL A 32 -7.60 -4.23 3.13
C VAL A 32 -7.73 -4.91 4.50
N ASP A 33 -6.63 -5.47 4.97
CA ASP A 33 -6.52 -6.06 6.30
C ASP A 33 -5.39 -5.38 7.08
N TYR A 34 -5.51 -5.39 8.41
CA TYR A 34 -4.51 -4.81 9.30
C TYR A 34 -4.10 -5.80 10.37
N ILE A 35 -2.80 -5.81 10.68
CA ILE A 35 -2.26 -6.54 11.82
C ILE A 35 -1.59 -5.54 12.75
N LEU A 36 -2.08 -5.51 13.99
CA LEU A 36 -1.42 -4.83 15.10
C LEU A 36 -0.70 -5.91 15.92
N PRO A 37 0.64 -6.01 15.86
CA PRO A 37 1.40 -7.05 16.56
C PRO A 37 1.09 -7.13 18.06
N ARG A 38 0.88 -5.97 18.71
CA ARG A 38 0.41 -5.89 20.11
C ARG A 38 -0.86 -6.69 20.41
N ASP A 39 -1.76 -6.86 19.44
CA ASP A 39 -3.05 -7.50 19.65
C ASP A 39 -3.04 -9.00 19.30
N VAL A 40 -2.05 -9.44 18.51
CA VAL A 40 -1.94 -10.84 18.05
C VAL A 40 -0.86 -11.65 18.77
N CYS A 41 0.17 -10.99 19.31
CA CYS A 41 1.24 -11.67 20.03
C CYS A 41 0.79 -12.04 21.46
N LYS A 42 0.09 -13.18 21.58
CA LYS A 42 -0.09 -13.85 22.88
C LYS A 42 1.26 -14.47 23.30
N ARG A 43 1.79 -14.09 24.46
CA ARG A 43 2.88 -14.86 25.08
C ARG A 43 2.28 -16.16 25.61
N ASP A 44 2.87 -17.29 25.25
CA ASP A 44 2.39 -18.66 25.49
C ASP A 44 2.44 -19.10 26.99
N ASN A 45 2.28 -18.14 27.90
CA ASN A 45 2.62 -18.30 29.32
C ASN A 45 1.37 -18.37 30.22
N GLY A 46 0.16 -18.40 29.67
CA GLY A 46 -1.08 -18.49 30.47
C GLY A 46 -1.38 -17.28 31.37
N VAL A 47 -0.71 -16.15 31.15
CA VAL A 47 -0.99 -14.88 31.85
C VAL A 47 -1.72 -13.95 30.88
N GLU A 48 -2.86 -13.40 31.31
CA GLU A 48 -3.61 -12.43 30.51
C GLU A 48 -2.73 -11.23 30.12
N ILE A 49 -2.85 -10.86 28.85
CA ILE A 49 -1.93 -10.04 28.08
C ILE A 49 -2.09 -8.58 28.47
N PHE A 50 -1.06 -7.96 29.06
CA PHE A 50 -0.98 -6.50 29.16
C PHE A 50 0.37 -5.87 28.77
N ASP A 51 1.40 -6.65 28.39
CA ASP A 51 2.69 -6.07 27.96
C ASP A 51 3.31 -6.82 26.77
N ALA A 52 2.83 -6.51 25.56
CA ALA A 52 3.60 -6.79 24.36
C ALA A 52 4.99 -6.10 24.48
N PRO A 53 6.10 -6.66 23.94
CA PRO A 53 7.36 -5.93 23.86
C PRO A 53 7.15 -4.52 23.27
N LEU A 54 7.84 -3.51 23.79
CA LEU A 54 7.66 -2.11 23.36
C LEU A 54 7.75 -1.95 21.83
N SER A 55 8.63 -2.72 21.18
CA SER A 55 8.77 -2.73 19.71
C SER A 55 7.52 -3.22 18.96
N LEU A 56 6.69 -4.06 19.57
CA LEU A 56 5.43 -4.54 18.97
C LEU A 56 4.25 -3.61 19.25
N GLN A 57 4.39 -2.71 20.24
CA GLN A 57 3.37 -1.70 20.57
C GLN A 57 3.38 -0.51 19.61
N THR A 58 4.46 -0.31 18.83
CA THR A 58 4.60 0.82 17.91
C THR A 58 4.32 0.47 16.44
N LEU A 59 4.11 -0.81 16.13
CA LEU A 59 4.06 -1.32 14.77
C LEU A 59 2.62 -1.52 14.29
N THR A 60 2.36 -1.22 13.02
CA THR A 60 1.10 -1.54 12.33
C THR A 60 1.44 -2.01 10.94
N PHE A 61 0.87 -3.15 10.54
CA PHE A 61 0.95 -3.67 9.18
C PHE A 61 -0.39 -3.47 8.47
N CYS A 62 -0.31 -3.08 7.20
CA CYS A 62 -1.41 -3.10 6.25
C CYS A 62 -1.12 -4.17 5.19
N ILE A 63 -2.14 -4.95 4.86
CA ILE A 63 -2.11 -5.97 3.81
C ILE A 63 -3.20 -5.60 2.81
N LEU A 64 -2.79 -5.27 1.58
CA LEU A 64 -3.68 -5.04 0.46
C LEU A 64 -3.73 -6.31 -0.38
N THR A 65 -4.91 -6.87 -0.58
CA THR A 65 -5.13 -7.92 -1.58
C THR A 65 -5.56 -7.25 -2.88
N LEU A 66 -4.84 -7.49 -3.98
CA LEU A 66 -5.16 -6.94 -5.29
C LEU A 66 -6.20 -7.79 -6.04
N GLU A 67 -6.82 -7.23 -7.08
CA GLU A 67 -7.84 -7.90 -7.90
C GLU A 67 -7.37 -9.24 -8.50
N ASN A 68 -6.07 -9.36 -8.79
CA ASN A 68 -5.44 -10.56 -9.33
C ASN A 68 -5.03 -11.58 -8.25
N GLY A 69 -5.29 -11.30 -6.97
CA GLY A 69 -4.93 -12.14 -5.84
C GLY A 69 -3.52 -11.92 -5.28
N PHE A 70 -2.71 -11.03 -5.87
CA PHE A 70 -1.40 -10.68 -5.32
C PHE A 70 -1.56 -9.82 -4.05
N THR A 71 -0.67 -9.99 -3.08
CA THR A 71 -0.69 -9.22 -1.83
C THR A 71 0.41 -8.18 -1.79
N VAL A 72 0.07 -6.95 -1.44
CA VAL A 72 1.01 -5.85 -1.23
C VAL A 72 0.93 -5.42 0.23
N THR A 73 2.06 -5.38 0.91
CA THR A 73 2.12 -4.99 2.32
C THR A 73 2.70 -3.61 2.50
N GLY A 74 2.33 -2.96 3.60
CA GLY A 74 2.93 -1.71 4.06
C GLY A 74 2.94 -1.67 5.57
N GLU A 75 3.77 -0.81 6.13
CA GLU A 75 4.02 -0.76 7.56
C GLU A 75 4.15 0.67 8.04
N SER A 76 3.78 0.90 9.30
CA SER A 76 4.11 2.11 10.04
C SER A 76 4.70 1.72 11.39
N ALA A 77 5.74 2.43 11.82
CA ALA A 77 6.34 2.26 13.13
C ALA A 77 6.53 3.64 13.78
N CYS A 78 5.81 3.93 14.85
CA CYS A 78 6.03 5.16 15.61
C CYS A 78 7.24 5.03 16.55
N ALA A 79 7.83 6.16 16.94
CA ALA A 79 9.06 6.15 17.74
C ALA A 79 8.84 5.69 19.19
N SER A 80 7.62 5.85 19.73
CA SER A 80 7.31 5.49 21.11
C SER A 80 5.89 4.93 21.26
N PRO A 81 5.67 3.93 22.13
CA PRO A 81 4.33 3.38 22.39
C PRO A 81 3.35 4.41 22.95
N GLU A 82 3.82 5.38 23.74
CA GLU A 82 2.99 6.42 24.34
C GLU A 82 2.36 7.33 23.27
N ASN A 83 3.04 7.49 22.14
CA ASN A 83 2.56 8.24 20.98
C ASN A 83 1.88 7.34 19.94
N PHE A 84 1.66 6.07 20.24
CA PHE A 84 0.97 5.18 19.32
C PHE A 84 -0.46 5.67 19.08
N ASN A 85 -0.80 5.85 17.83
CA ASN A 85 -2.14 6.16 17.38
C ASN A 85 -2.51 5.19 16.26
N GLU A 86 -3.47 4.31 16.54
CA GLU A 86 -3.88 3.25 15.62
C GLU A 86 -4.40 3.80 14.28
N GLU A 87 -5.20 4.86 14.30
CA GLU A 87 -5.77 5.45 13.09
C GLU A 87 -4.68 6.02 12.19
N ILE A 88 -3.74 6.78 12.77
CA ILE A 88 -2.59 7.34 12.04
C ILE A 88 -1.69 6.23 11.53
N GLY A 89 -1.40 5.21 12.34
CA GLY A 89 -0.60 4.06 11.95
C GLY A 89 -1.21 3.30 10.78
N LYS A 90 -2.51 2.97 10.86
CA LYS A 90 -3.25 2.33 9.76
C LYS A 90 -3.21 3.15 8.48
N LYS A 91 -3.38 4.48 8.58
CA LYS A 91 -3.31 5.38 7.42
C LYS A 91 -1.94 5.35 6.76
N ILE A 92 -0.86 5.50 7.53
CA ILE A 92 0.51 5.48 7.00
C ILE A 92 0.85 4.11 6.41
N ALA A 93 0.52 3.02 7.11
CA ALA A 93 0.75 1.67 6.63
C ALA A 93 0.00 1.40 5.31
N TYR A 94 -1.25 1.88 5.19
CA TYR A 94 -2.03 1.81 3.95
C TYR A 94 -1.40 2.61 2.83
N GLU A 95 -1.02 3.87 3.08
CA GLU A 95 -0.36 4.72 2.08
C GLU A 95 0.95 4.08 1.59
N ASN A 96 1.74 3.52 2.50
CA ASN A 96 2.97 2.80 2.17
C ASN A 96 2.72 1.54 1.32
N ALA A 97 1.66 0.78 1.60
CA ALA A 97 1.26 -0.36 0.78
C ALA A 97 0.76 0.08 -0.60
N ARG A 98 -0.14 1.06 -0.64
CA ARG A 98 -0.73 1.61 -1.87
C ARG A 98 0.32 2.19 -2.80
N ASN A 99 1.31 2.90 -2.25
CA ASN A 99 2.40 3.48 -3.03
C ASN A 99 3.23 2.42 -3.79
N LYS A 100 3.36 1.19 -3.25
CA LYS A 100 4.05 0.09 -3.95
C LYS A 100 3.28 -0.37 -5.19
N ILE A 101 1.95 -0.22 -5.22
CA ILE A 101 1.11 -0.60 -6.38
C ILE A 101 1.47 0.25 -7.62
N TRP A 102 1.83 1.52 -7.46
CA TRP A 102 2.30 2.37 -8.56
C TRP A 102 3.49 1.74 -9.29
N MET A 103 4.46 1.20 -8.56
CA MET A 103 5.64 0.55 -9.15
C MET A 103 5.27 -0.73 -9.90
N LEU A 104 4.37 -1.54 -9.32
CA LEU A 104 3.91 -2.79 -9.91
C LEU A 104 3.11 -2.56 -11.20
N GLU A 105 2.10 -1.71 -11.14
CA GLU A 105 1.28 -1.36 -12.30
C GLU A 105 2.10 -0.60 -13.36
N GLY A 106 3.12 0.16 -12.94
CA GLY A 106 4.01 0.90 -13.83
C GLY A 106 4.87 -0.03 -14.66
N TYR A 107 5.46 -1.03 -14.01
CA TYR A 107 6.18 -2.11 -14.69
C TYR A 107 5.25 -2.87 -15.64
N LEU A 108 4.07 -3.28 -15.16
CA LEU A 108 3.10 -4.04 -15.97
C LEU A 108 2.63 -3.27 -17.20
N LEU A 109 2.38 -1.96 -17.08
CA LEU A 109 2.05 -1.11 -18.21
C LEU A 109 3.19 -1.07 -19.23
N LYS A 110 4.43 -0.88 -18.77
CA LYS A 110 5.59 -0.83 -19.66
C LYS A 110 5.81 -2.16 -20.38
N GLU A 111 5.62 -3.27 -19.68
CA GLU A 111 5.69 -4.63 -20.26
C GLU A 111 4.63 -4.81 -21.36
N LYS A 112 3.37 -4.43 -21.10
CA LYS A 112 2.29 -4.50 -22.10
C LYS A 112 2.60 -3.67 -23.35
N LEU A 113 3.15 -2.47 -23.17
CA LEU A 113 3.56 -1.61 -24.29
C LEU A 113 4.71 -2.23 -25.09
N TYR A 114 5.67 -2.86 -24.42
CA TYR A 114 6.78 -3.56 -25.08
C TYR A 114 6.30 -4.78 -25.88
N GLN A 115 5.41 -5.59 -25.31
CA GLN A 115 4.84 -6.75 -26.01
C GLN A 115 4.01 -6.33 -27.23
N ALA A 116 3.18 -5.29 -27.11
CA ALA A 116 2.43 -4.75 -28.26
C ALA A 116 3.36 -4.26 -29.38
N GLU A 117 4.54 -3.71 -29.04
CA GLU A 117 5.54 -3.32 -30.03
C GLU A 117 6.17 -4.54 -30.71
N LEU A 118 6.45 -5.61 -29.97
CA LEU A 118 6.97 -6.86 -30.54
C LEU A 118 5.96 -7.52 -31.47
N ASP A 119 4.69 -7.63 -31.05
CA ASP A 119 3.62 -8.23 -31.84
C ASP A 119 3.39 -7.48 -33.16
N SER A 120 3.57 -6.15 -33.17
CA SER A 120 3.43 -5.35 -34.40
C SER A 120 4.52 -5.59 -35.46
N LYS A 121 5.58 -6.32 -35.11
CA LYS A 121 6.73 -6.61 -35.99
C LYS A 121 6.62 -7.98 -36.68
N PHE A 122 5.60 -8.78 -36.38
CA PHE A 122 5.33 -10.09 -36.97
C PHE A 122 3.96 -10.11 -37.67
#